data_AF-A0A534UQ05-F1
#
_entry.id   AF-A0A534UQ05-F1
#
_cell.length_a   1.000
_cell.length_b   1.000
_cell.length_c   1.000
_cell.angle_alpha   90.00
_cell.angle_beta   90.00
_cell.angle_gamma   90.00
#
_symmetry.space_group_name_H-M   'P 1'
#
loop_
_entity.id
_entity.type
_entity.pdbx_description
1 polymer ?
#
loop_
_entity_poly.entity_id
_entity_poly.type
_entity_poly.pdbx_seq_one_letter_code
_entity_poly.pdbx_strand_id
1 'polypeptide(L)'
;MERSTPPKRRIGATSFQLSPVVLEPLPQPDDSLLARSFREQVLPALTPIALDHAHPLPDLAAGSIGLLVRFQRHSERRIGVVLVPPLLPQWLTVQGPKHSMTVRVEHAIARYISDLFTTLPVEKSWSFRVTRTDEPAQLRFVFRNVA
;
A
#
# COMPACT_ATOMS: atom_id res chain seq x y z
N MET A 1 6.34 2.81 -25.74
CA MET A 1 6.37 2.33 -24.34
C MET A 1 5.19 2.96 -23.63
N GLU A 2 4.00 2.38 -23.81
CA GLU A 2 2.74 2.95 -23.32
C GLU A 2 2.70 2.87 -21.80
N ARG A 3 2.71 4.04 -21.14
CA ARG A 3 2.41 4.15 -19.72
C ARG A 3 0.91 3.90 -19.57
N SER A 4 0.50 2.64 -19.44
CA SER A 4 -0.88 2.27 -19.15
C SER A 4 -1.33 3.03 -17.91
N THR A 5 -2.25 3.97 -18.10
CA THR A 5 -2.81 4.73 -16.97
C THR A 5 -3.54 3.73 -16.09
N PRO A 6 -3.21 3.63 -14.78
CA PRO A 6 -3.86 2.68 -13.90
C PRO A 6 -5.37 2.92 -13.90
N PRO A 7 -6.19 1.86 -13.88
CA PRO A 7 -7.63 1.98 -14.02
C PRO A 7 -8.19 2.85 -12.88
N LYS A 8 -8.76 4.00 -13.24
CA LYS A 8 -9.52 4.82 -12.29
C LYS A 8 -10.80 4.07 -11.94
N ARG A 9 -10.97 3.72 -10.66
CA ARG A 9 -12.17 3.06 -10.14
C ARG A 9 -12.92 4.07 -9.27
N ARG A 10 -14.15 4.40 -9.67
CA ARG A 10 -15.05 5.23 -8.86
C ARG A 10 -15.92 4.30 -8.04
N ILE A 11 -15.93 4.45 -6.72
CA ILE A 11 -16.75 3.59 -5.87
C ILE A 11 -17.43 4.42 -4.80
N GLY A 12 -18.76 4.53 -4.88
CA GLY A 12 -19.54 5.57 -4.21
C GLY A 12 -19.21 6.96 -4.74
N ALA A 13 -19.13 7.94 -3.84
CA ALA A 13 -18.76 9.33 -4.10
C ALA A 13 -17.24 9.58 -4.10
N THR A 14 -16.43 8.54 -3.83
CA THR A 14 -14.97 8.66 -3.71
C THR A 14 -14.28 7.97 -4.88
N SER A 15 -13.34 8.68 -5.49
CA SER A 15 -12.57 8.21 -6.64
C SER A 15 -11.19 7.74 -6.21
N PHE A 16 -10.87 6.48 -6.47
CA PHE A 16 -9.57 5.90 -6.17
C PHE A 16 -8.85 5.52 -7.45
N GLN A 17 -7.55 5.81 -7.47
CA GLN A 17 -6.64 5.16 -8.39
C GLN A 17 -6.12 3.91 -7.70
N LEU A 18 -6.45 2.74 -8.22
CA LEU A 18 -5.92 1.47 -7.73
C LEU A 18 -4.91 0.95 -8.75
N SER A 19 -3.71 0.67 -8.27
CA SER A 19 -2.63 0.11 -9.09
C SER A 19 -2.17 -1.20 -8.46
N PRO A 20 -2.12 -2.31 -9.23
CA PRO A 20 -1.39 -3.49 -8.77
C PRO A 20 0.06 -3.10 -8.53
N VAL A 21 0.63 -3.53 -7.40
CA VAL A 21 2.05 -3.30 -7.14
C VAL A 21 2.83 -4.43 -7.80
N VAL A 22 3.60 -4.07 -8.82
CA VAL A 22 4.56 -4.97 -9.46
C VAL A 22 5.92 -4.67 -8.86
N LEU A 23 6.47 -5.63 -8.11
CA LEU A 23 7.79 -5.51 -7.50
C LEU A 23 8.83 -5.99 -8.51
N GLU A 24 9.57 -5.06 -9.10
CA GLU A 24 10.75 -5.41 -9.89
C GLU A 24 11.81 -6.03 -8.97
N PRO A 25 12.49 -7.12 -9.38
CA PRO A 25 13.57 -7.70 -8.60
C PRO A 25 14.70 -6.67 -8.42
N LEU A 26 15.29 -6.63 -7.22
CA LEU A 26 16.41 -5.76 -6.91
C LEU A 26 17.64 -6.61 -6.58
N PRO A 27 18.86 -6.17 -6.95
CA PRO A 27 20.08 -6.79 -6.46
C PRO A 27 20.10 -6.85 -4.94
N GLN A 28 20.63 -7.94 -4.37
CA GLN A 28 20.70 -8.14 -2.91
C GLN A 28 21.28 -6.96 -2.11
N PRO A 29 22.37 -6.27 -2.54
CA PRO A 29 22.87 -5.11 -1.79
C PRO A 29 21.86 -3.94 -1.78
N ASP A 30 21.18 -3.69 -2.90
CA ASP A 30 20.18 -2.62 -3.02
C ASP A 30 18.94 -2.93 -2.19
N ASP A 31 18.49 -4.19 -2.20
CA ASP A 31 17.38 -4.64 -1.35
C ASP A 31 17.72 -4.53 0.13
N SER A 32 18.94 -4.87 0.53
CA SER A 32 19.37 -4.76 1.94
C SER A 32 19.41 -3.31 2.42
N LEU A 33 19.89 -2.39 1.58
CA LEU A 33 19.88 -0.96 1.87
C LEU A 33 18.45 -0.42 1.98
N LEU A 34 17.59 -0.80 1.04
CA LEU A 34 16.19 -0.37 1.05
C LEU A 34 15.42 -0.94 2.25
N ALA A 35 15.63 -2.22 2.59
CA ALA A 35 15.02 -2.85 3.76
C ALA A 35 15.42 -2.14 5.05
N ARG A 36 16.70 -1.76 5.18
CA ARG A 36 17.19 -0.99 6.33
C ARG A 36 16.48 0.37 6.41
N SER A 37 16.51 1.17 5.34
CA SER A 37 15.86 2.48 5.33
C SER A 37 14.35 2.38 5.57
N PHE A 38 13.69 1.36 5.03
CA PHE A 38 12.29 1.08 5.29
C PHE A 38 12.02 0.83 6.77
N ARG A 39 12.76 -0.09 7.41
CA ARG A 39 12.58 -0.44 8.82
C ARG A 39 12.87 0.71 9.77
N GLU A 40 13.85 1.54 9.44
CA GLU A 40 14.26 2.68 10.28
C GLU A 40 13.33 3.90 10.11
N GLN A 41 12.88 4.20 8.89
CA GLN A 41 12.22 5.48 8.59
C GLN A 41 10.72 5.36 8.28
N VAL A 42 10.29 4.23 7.74
CA VAL A 42 8.94 4.05 7.21
C VAL A 42 8.10 3.19 8.15
N LEU A 43 8.57 1.97 8.45
CA LEU A 43 7.85 0.97 9.22
C LEU A 43 7.28 1.51 10.56
N PRO A 44 8.02 2.28 11.38
CA PRO A 44 7.53 2.73 12.68
C PRO A 44 6.35 3.72 12.60
N ALA A 45 6.15 4.36 11.45
CA ALA A 45 5.07 5.32 11.24
C ALA A 45 3.81 4.68 10.64
N LEU A 46 3.86 3.42 10.19
CA LEU A 46 2.72 2.81 9.52
C LEU A 46 1.66 2.33 10.50
N THR A 47 0.40 2.55 10.12
CA THR A 47 -0.76 2.09 10.89
C THR A 47 -1.50 0.99 10.11
N PRO A 48 -1.27 -0.30 10.45
CA PRO A 48 -2.03 -1.40 9.87
C PRO A 48 -3.44 -1.46 10.47
N ILE A 49 -4.45 -1.60 9.61
CA ILE A 49 -5.86 -1.69 9.99
C ILE A 49 -6.46 -2.96 9.36
N ALA A 50 -7.04 -3.83 10.17
CA ALA A 50 -7.86 -4.93 9.66
C ALA A 50 -9.23 -4.39 9.24
N LEU A 51 -9.69 -4.72 8.03
CA LEU A 51 -11.02 -4.31 7.57
C LEU A 51 -12.03 -5.42 7.86
N ASP A 52 -13.02 -5.12 8.70
CA ASP A 52 -14.13 -6.03 9.00
C ASP A 52 -15.46 -5.28 9.23
N HIS A 53 -16.45 -5.94 9.85
CA HIS A 53 -17.74 -5.31 10.18
C HIS A 53 -17.64 -4.32 11.36
N ALA A 54 -16.78 -4.60 12.33
CA ALA A 54 -16.59 -3.81 13.55
C ALA A 54 -15.55 -2.69 13.35
N HIS A 55 -14.64 -2.86 12.39
CA HIS A 55 -13.57 -1.92 12.08
C HIS A 55 -13.71 -1.46 10.61
N PRO A 56 -14.61 -0.51 10.31
CA PRO A 56 -14.65 0.11 9.00
C PRO A 56 -13.39 0.94 8.78
N LEU A 57 -13.07 1.21 7.51
CA LEU A 57 -12.00 2.13 7.17
C LEU A 57 -12.31 3.55 7.69
N PRO A 58 -11.33 4.29 8.26
CA PRO A 58 -11.50 5.71 8.55
C PRO A 58 -11.71 6.55 7.29
N ASP A 59 -12.24 7.75 7.46
CA ASP A 59 -12.39 8.72 6.37
C ASP A 59 -11.03 9.10 5.79
N LEU A 60 -10.93 9.06 4.46
CA LEU A 60 -9.71 9.39 3.74
C LEU A 60 -9.86 10.68 2.96
N ALA A 61 -8.92 11.60 3.15
CA ALA A 61 -8.85 12.82 2.38
C ALA A 61 -8.39 12.55 0.94
N ALA A 62 -8.73 13.47 0.02
CA ALA A 62 -8.11 13.47 -1.30
C ALA A 62 -6.58 13.61 -1.16
N GLY A 63 -5.84 12.81 -1.93
CA GLY A 63 -4.39 12.71 -1.83
C GLY A 63 -3.88 11.63 -0.88
N SER A 64 -4.73 11.03 -0.03
CA SER A 64 -4.33 9.90 0.81
C SER A 64 -3.82 8.73 -0.03
N ILE A 65 -2.75 8.09 0.45
CA ILE A 65 -2.10 6.93 -0.17
C ILE A 65 -2.19 5.77 0.81
N GLY A 66 -2.39 4.56 0.30
CA GLY A 66 -2.37 3.37 1.12
C GLY A 66 -2.15 2.11 0.31
N LEU A 67 -2.05 1.00 1.02
CA LEU A 67 -2.06 -0.33 0.45
C LEU A 67 -3.28 -1.09 0.95
N LEU A 68 -3.94 -1.77 0.02
CA LEU A 68 -4.87 -2.84 0.31
C LEU A 68 -4.09 -4.15 0.35
N VAL A 69 -4.30 -4.95 1.39
CA VAL A 69 -3.60 -6.22 1.59
C VAL A 69 -4.64 -7.32 1.73
N ARG A 70 -4.46 -8.40 0.97
CA ARG A 70 -5.27 -9.61 1.07
C ARG A 70 -4.49 -10.69 1.79
N PHE A 71 -5.13 -11.29 2.79
CA PHE A 71 -4.61 -12.41 3.56
C PHE A 71 -5.42 -13.67 3.26
N GLN A 72 -4.74 -14.80 3.25
CA GLN A 72 -5.37 -16.11 3.23
C GLN A 72 -5.37 -16.70 4.65
N ARG A 73 -6.55 -16.91 5.24
CA ARG A 73 -6.69 -17.61 6.52
C ARG A 73 -7.70 -18.75 6.36
N HIS A 74 -7.21 -19.99 6.30
CA HIS A 74 -8.02 -21.18 6.02
C HIS A 74 -8.83 -21.00 4.72
N SER A 75 -10.16 -21.15 4.76
CA SER A 75 -11.09 -20.94 3.65
C SER A 75 -11.59 -19.49 3.54
N GLU A 76 -11.16 -18.59 4.43
CA GLU A 76 -11.62 -17.20 4.47
C GLU A 76 -10.57 -16.23 3.95
N ARG A 77 -11.01 -15.31 3.09
CA ARG A 77 -10.21 -14.17 2.65
C ARG A 77 -10.41 -13.02 3.62
N ARG A 78 -9.32 -12.46 4.12
CA ARG A 78 -9.34 -11.24 4.94
C ARG A 78 -8.67 -10.10 4.20
N ILE A 79 -9.13 -8.89 4.47
CA ILE A 79 -8.57 -7.68 3.89
C ILE A 79 -8.04 -6.81 5.03
N GLY A 80 -6.87 -6.23 4.81
CA GLY A 80 -6.33 -5.15 5.63
C GLY A 80 -6.00 -3.95 4.76
N VAL A 81 -5.81 -2.82 5.42
CA VAL A 81 -5.31 -1.60 4.82
C VAL A 81 -4.12 -1.10 5.62
N VAL A 82 -3.10 -0.63 4.90
CA VAL A 82 -2.00 0.14 5.46
C VAL A 82 -2.10 1.54 4.91
N LEU A 83 -2.41 2.52 5.77
CA LEU A 83 -2.40 3.91 5.36
C LEU A 83 -0.97 4.45 5.43
N VAL A 84 -0.61 5.28 4.45
CA VAL A 84 0.66 6.01 4.46
C VAL A 84 0.42 7.35 5.13
N PRO A 85 1.01 7.61 6.33
CA PRO A 85 0.93 8.92 6.94
C PRO A 85 1.47 10.01 6.00
N PRO A 86 0.82 11.19 5.95
CA PRO A 86 1.25 12.29 5.08
C PRO A 86 2.62 12.87 5.46
N LEU A 87 3.11 12.60 6.67
CA LEU A 87 4.44 12.99 7.14
C LEU A 87 5.56 12.17 6.49
N LEU A 88 5.26 10.97 5.97
CA LEU A 88 6.26 10.15 5.29
C LEU A 88 6.58 10.73 3.91
N PRO A 89 7.84 10.60 3.46
CA PRO A 89 8.20 11.04 2.13
C PRO A 89 7.45 10.19 1.08
N GLN A 90 6.98 10.82 -0.01
CA GLN A 90 6.35 10.09 -1.12
C GLN A 90 7.35 9.19 -1.86
N TRP A 91 8.64 9.55 -1.80
CA TRP A 91 9.74 8.84 -2.43
C TRP A 91 10.81 8.53 -1.38
N LEU A 92 11.20 7.26 -1.28
CA LEU A 92 12.28 6.80 -0.45
C LEU A 92 13.53 6.66 -1.33
N THR A 93 14.55 7.49 -1.05
CA THR A 93 15.84 7.44 -1.74
C THR A 93 16.88 6.82 -0.83
N VAL A 94 17.54 5.77 -1.32
CA VAL A 94 18.65 5.10 -0.64
C VAL A 94 19.93 5.30 -1.44
N GLN A 95 21.02 5.63 -0.74
CA GLN A 95 22.34 5.86 -1.33
C GLN A 95 23.16 4.58 -1.20
N GLY A 96 23.48 3.96 -2.33
CA GLY A 96 24.40 2.82 -2.39
C GLY A 96 25.82 3.25 -2.73
N PRO A 97 26.80 2.33 -2.61
CA PRO A 97 28.21 2.63 -2.90
C PRO A 97 28.49 3.00 -4.36
N LYS A 98 27.67 2.51 -5.31
CA LYS A 98 27.86 2.71 -6.75
C LYS A 98 26.78 3.58 -7.40
N HIS A 99 25.59 3.62 -6.82
CA HIS A 99 24.44 4.37 -7.32
C HIS A 99 23.42 4.62 -6.21
N SER A 100 22.54 5.60 -6.44
CA SER A 100 21.35 5.82 -5.61
C SER A 100 20.13 5.16 -6.24
N MET A 101 19.23 4.65 -5.40
CA MET A 101 17.93 4.14 -5.82
C MET A 101 16.82 4.96 -5.18
N THR A 102 15.82 5.32 -5.97
CA THR A 102 14.63 6.02 -5.49
C THR A 102 13.39 5.21 -5.83
N VAL A 103 12.61 4.85 -4.82
CA VAL A 103 11.34 4.13 -4.98
C VAL A 103 10.20 4.91 -4.37
N ARG A 104 8.98 4.66 -4.84
CA ARG A 104 7.80 5.19 -4.16
C ARG A 104 7.61 4.52 -2.80
N VAL A 105 7.17 5.27 -1.81
CA VAL A 105 6.99 4.73 -0.46
C VAL A 105 5.96 3.61 -0.43
N GLU A 106 4.87 3.71 -1.22
CA GLU A 106 3.88 2.63 -1.32
C GLU A 106 4.45 1.34 -1.91
N HIS A 107 5.46 1.42 -2.76
CA HIS A 107 6.14 0.23 -3.32
C HIS A 107 7.12 -0.37 -2.31
N ALA A 108 7.83 0.47 -1.53
CA ALA A 108 8.67 -0.02 -0.44
C ALA A 108 7.82 -0.73 0.62
N ILE A 109 6.66 -0.17 0.99
CA ILE A 109 5.72 -0.81 1.91
C ILE A 109 5.21 -2.14 1.36
N ALA A 110 4.87 -2.21 0.06
CA ALA A 110 4.43 -3.47 -0.56
C ALA A 110 5.53 -4.54 -0.55
N ARG A 111 6.78 -4.13 -0.81
CA ARG A 111 7.94 -5.03 -0.84
C ARG A 111 8.21 -5.67 0.51
N TYR A 112 8.09 -4.90 1.59
CA TYR A 112 8.35 -5.36 2.96
C TYR A 112 7.07 -5.52 3.77
N ILE A 113 5.95 -5.79 3.10
CA ILE A 113 4.63 -5.87 3.74
C ILE A 113 4.56 -6.96 4.82
N SER A 114 5.36 -8.01 4.67
CA SER A 114 5.51 -9.09 5.65
C SER A 114 6.10 -8.63 6.98
N ASP A 115 6.88 -7.54 6.99
CA ASP A 115 7.42 -6.95 8.22
C ASP A 115 6.29 -6.29 9.05
N LEU A 116 5.17 -5.90 8.42
CA LEU A 116 3.98 -5.39 9.11
C LEU A 116 3.04 -6.50 9.58
N PHE A 117 2.90 -7.55 8.77
CA PHE A 117 1.93 -8.63 9.01
C PHE A 117 2.63 -9.96 9.26
N THR A 118 3.25 -10.09 10.42
CA THR A 118 4.04 -11.27 10.79
C THR A 118 3.19 -12.50 11.13
N THR A 119 1.91 -12.30 11.47
CA THR A 119 1.01 -13.37 11.94
C THR A 119 0.15 -13.98 10.83
N LEU A 120 0.04 -13.33 9.68
CA LEU A 120 -0.81 -13.76 8.57
C LEU A 120 -0.06 -13.69 7.24
N PRO A 121 -0.03 -14.77 6.45
CA PRO A 121 0.61 -14.74 5.14
C PRO A 121 -0.15 -13.78 4.20
N VAL A 122 0.57 -12.81 3.67
CA VAL A 122 0.06 -11.89 2.64
C VAL A 122 -0.01 -12.63 1.31
N GLU A 123 -1.19 -12.65 0.70
CA GLU A 123 -1.41 -13.27 -0.61
C GLU A 123 -1.14 -12.27 -1.74
N LYS A 124 -1.71 -11.07 -1.64
CA LYS A 124 -1.59 -10.00 -2.64
C LYS A 124 -1.74 -8.63 -2.00
N SER A 125 -1.16 -7.62 -2.64
CA SER A 125 -1.32 -6.22 -2.26
C SER A 125 -1.52 -5.30 -3.45
N TRP A 126 -2.27 -4.22 -3.24
CA TRP A 126 -2.52 -3.18 -4.23
C TRP A 126 -2.31 -1.81 -3.61
N SER A 127 -1.60 -0.92 -4.29
CA SER A 127 -1.50 0.48 -3.86
C SER A 127 -2.74 1.23 -4.32
N PHE A 128 -3.27 2.11 -3.48
CA PHE A 128 -4.32 3.03 -3.87
C PHE A 128 -3.94 4.48 -3.55
N ARG A 129 -4.50 5.40 -4.33
CA ARG A 129 -4.48 6.83 -4.05
C ARG A 129 -5.88 7.40 -4.17
N VAL A 130 -6.30 8.17 -3.18
CA VAL A 130 -7.56 8.91 -3.22
C VAL A 130 -7.37 10.11 -4.13
N THR A 131 -8.15 10.19 -5.20
CA THR A 131 -8.02 11.25 -6.22
C THR A 131 -9.07 12.34 -6.04
N ARG A 132 -10.27 11.97 -5.60
CA ARG A 132 -11.33 12.90 -5.21
C ARG A 132 -12.20 12.26 -4.15
N THR A 133 -12.65 13.04 -3.18
CA THR A 133 -13.63 12.62 -2.19
C THR A 133 -14.76 13.63 -2.17
N ASP A 134 -15.96 13.21 -2.58
CA ASP A 134 -17.14 14.08 -2.54
C ASP A 134 -17.96 13.83 -1.23
N GLU A 135 -17.75 12.68 -0.56
CA GLU A 135 -18.29 12.30 0.77
C GLU A 135 -17.32 11.33 1.51
N PRO A 136 -17.43 11.12 2.85
CA PRO A 136 -16.68 10.10 3.58
C PRO A 136 -16.82 8.70 2.97
N ALA A 137 -15.68 8.07 2.66
CA ALA A 137 -15.63 6.86 1.85
C ALA A 137 -15.81 5.58 2.67
N GLN A 138 -16.97 4.93 2.60
CA GLN A 138 -17.11 3.58 3.15
C GLN A 138 -16.54 2.52 2.19
N LEU A 139 -15.25 2.22 2.32
CA LEU A 139 -14.54 1.24 1.48
C LEU A 139 -15.05 -0.22 1.60
N ARG A 140 -16.00 -0.53 2.50
CA ARG A 140 -16.52 -1.90 2.73
C ARG A 140 -17.12 -2.56 1.48
N PHE A 141 -17.77 -1.79 0.60
CA PHE A 141 -18.38 -2.33 -0.62
C PHE A 141 -17.42 -2.38 -1.82
N VAL A 142 -16.26 -1.77 -1.68
CA VAL A 142 -15.32 -1.45 -2.77
C VAL A 142 -14.45 -2.64 -3.13
N PHE A 143 -14.03 -3.42 -2.13
CA PHE A 143 -12.98 -4.43 -2.32
C PHE A 143 -13.46 -5.88 -2.30
N ARG A 144 -14.76 -6.12 -2.09
CA ARG A 144 -15.35 -7.45 -2.25
C ARG A 144 -15.27 -7.95 -3.71
N ASN A 145 -15.18 -7.03 -4.67
CA ASN A 145 -15.18 -7.30 -6.12
C ASN A 145 -13.86 -6.98 -6.83
N VAL A 146 -12.81 -6.57 -6.11
CA VAL A 146 -11.51 -6.18 -6.70
C VAL A 146 -10.42 -7.24 -6.46
N ALA A 147 -10.81 -8.38 -5.88
CA ALA A 147 -9.92 -9.47 -5.46
C ALA A 147 -10.41 -10.84 -5.95
#